data_AF-A0A3D4EGD1-F1
#
_entry.id   AF-A0A3D4EGD1-F1
#
_cell.length_a   1.000
_cell.length_b   1.000
_cell.length_c   1.000
_cell.angle_alpha   90.00
_cell.angle_beta   90.00
_cell.angle_gamma   90.00
#
_symmetry.space_group_name_H-M   'P 1'
#
loop_
_entity.id
_entity.type
_entity.pdbx_description
1 polymer ?
#
loop_
_entity_poly.entity_id
_entity_poly.type
_entity_poly.pdbx_seq_one_letter_code
_entity_poly.pdbx_strand_id
1 'polypeptide(L)'
;MKKKAKSGSPDALLERLAVSSPNDAVKLLFLDEEDLSLLDDLDLSLLTEMKRSANGAVEIKLLDKLEVIRELNELKRAESGEAAAASSFYAAIDKAADRLGGEAHEV
;
A
#
# COMPACT_ATOMS: atom_id res chain seq x y z
N MET A 1 1.38 -23.91 -23.15
CA MET A 1 0.82 -23.54 -21.82
C MET A 1 1.32 -22.14 -21.48
N LYS A 2 0.46 -21.11 -21.46
CA LYS A 2 0.88 -19.76 -21.07
C LYS A 2 0.87 -19.68 -19.55
N LYS A 3 2.04 -19.48 -18.93
CA LYS A 3 2.13 -19.18 -17.48
C LYS A 3 1.42 -17.85 -17.26
N LYS A 4 0.26 -17.85 -16.57
CA LYS A 4 -0.31 -16.63 -16.00
C LYS A 4 0.77 -16.03 -15.09
N ALA A 5 1.15 -14.78 -15.31
CA ALA A 5 1.94 -14.04 -14.34
C ALA A 5 1.19 -14.11 -12.99
N LYS A 6 1.87 -14.57 -11.94
CA LYS A 6 1.35 -14.45 -10.57
C LYS A 6 1.25 -12.95 -10.32
N SER A 7 0.06 -12.37 -10.51
CA SER A 7 -0.20 -11.03 -10.01
C SER A 7 0.01 -11.12 -8.50
N GLY A 8 1.04 -10.44 -7.98
CA GLY A 8 1.24 -10.30 -6.54
C GLY A 8 -0.05 -9.80 -5.91
N SER A 9 -0.30 -10.18 -4.67
CA SER A 9 -1.47 -9.68 -3.95
C SER A 9 -1.36 -8.14 -3.79
N PRO A 10 -2.49 -7.40 -3.75
CA PRO A 10 -2.48 -5.93 -3.73
C PRO A 10 -1.67 -5.34 -2.57
N ASP A 11 -1.73 -5.97 -1.41
CA ASP A 11 -0.91 -5.71 -0.23
C ASP A 11 0.59 -5.82 -0.54
N ALA A 12 1.05 -6.90 -1.16
CA ALA A 12 2.47 -7.09 -1.49
C ALA A 12 2.98 -6.03 -2.48
N LEU A 13 2.14 -5.57 -3.40
CA LEU A 13 2.49 -4.47 -4.30
C LEU A 13 2.61 -3.15 -3.54
N LEU A 14 1.63 -2.81 -2.70
CA LEU A 14 1.63 -1.58 -1.92
C LEU A 14 2.75 -1.56 -0.88
N GLU A 15 3.09 -2.69 -0.27
CA GLU A 15 4.26 -2.84 0.61
C GLU A 15 5.56 -2.53 -0.14
N ARG A 16 5.73 -3.07 -1.35
CA ARG A 16 6.89 -2.77 -2.20
C ARG A 16 6.97 -1.26 -2.49
N LEU A 17 5.87 -0.66 -2.96
CA LEU A 17 5.81 0.77 -3.28
C LEU A 17 6.06 1.66 -2.05
N ALA A 18 5.56 1.26 -0.87
CA ALA A 18 5.76 1.99 0.38
C ALA A 18 7.22 2.01 0.85
N VAL A 19 8.04 1.02 0.46
CA VAL A 19 9.48 0.98 0.81
C VAL A 19 10.40 1.42 -0.33
N SER A 20 9.90 1.49 -1.56
CA SER A 20 10.67 1.95 -2.73
C SER A 20 11.21 3.38 -2.55
N SER A 21 12.33 3.63 -3.24
CA SER A 21 13.05 4.89 -3.25
C SER A 21 12.90 5.59 -4.61
N PRO A 22 12.73 6.93 -4.66
CA PRO A 22 12.66 7.65 -5.92
C PRO A 22 14.03 7.80 -6.60
N ASN A 23 15.12 7.42 -5.92
CA ASN A 23 16.48 7.69 -6.37
C ASN A 23 16.79 7.08 -7.75
N ASP A 24 16.25 5.91 -8.05
CA ASP A 24 16.53 5.24 -9.33
C ASP A 24 15.86 5.95 -10.51
N ALA A 25 14.68 6.53 -10.31
CA ALA A 25 14.06 7.42 -11.29
C ALA A 25 14.88 8.70 -11.51
N VAL A 26 15.59 9.20 -10.48
CA VAL A 26 16.50 10.33 -10.63
C VAL A 26 17.79 9.90 -11.33
N LYS A 27 18.37 8.74 -10.99
CA LYS A 27 19.56 8.20 -11.66
C LYS A 27 19.34 8.01 -13.15
N LEU A 28 18.15 7.54 -13.55
CA LEU A 28 17.74 7.38 -14.95
C LEU A 28 17.99 8.65 -15.78
N LEU A 29 17.84 9.84 -15.17
CA LEU A 29 18.02 11.12 -15.86
C LEU A 29 19.48 11.45 -16.19
N PHE A 30 20.42 10.75 -15.57
CA PHE A 30 21.86 11.00 -15.67
C PHE A 30 22.62 9.79 -16.22
N LEU A 31 21.92 8.76 -16.74
CA LEU A 31 22.58 7.66 -17.42
C LEU A 31 23.07 8.13 -18.79
N ASP A 32 24.34 7.86 -19.07
CA ASP A 32 24.95 8.00 -20.40
C ASP A 32 24.80 6.71 -21.21
N GLU A 33 25.12 6.73 -22.50
CA GLU A 33 24.95 5.58 -23.40
C GLU A 33 25.75 4.35 -22.94
N GLU A 34 26.91 4.58 -22.33
CA GLU A 34 27.78 3.55 -21.76
C GLU A 34 27.15 2.83 -20.56
N ASP A 35 26.26 3.52 -19.82
CA ASP A 35 25.65 3.04 -18.59
C ASP A 35 24.25 2.43 -18.81
N LEU A 36 23.78 2.34 -20.06
CA LEU A 36 22.45 1.78 -20.39
C LEU A 36 22.28 0.32 -19.91
N SER A 37 23.37 -0.41 -19.70
CA SER A 37 23.33 -1.75 -19.10
C SER A 37 22.75 -1.77 -17.68
N LEU A 38 22.80 -0.65 -16.95
CA LEU A 38 22.23 -0.51 -15.59
C LEU A 38 20.71 -0.32 -15.61
N LEU A 39 20.09 -0.07 -16.76
CA LEU A 39 18.67 0.23 -16.87
C LEU A 39 17.79 -0.90 -16.33
N ASP A 40 18.20 -2.15 -16.55
CA ASP A 40 17.46 -3.34 -16.10
C ASP A 40 17.46 -3.50 -14.56
N ASP A 41 18.40 -2.84 -13.87
CA ASP A 41 18.56 -2.93 -12.42
C ASP A 41 17.88 -1.76 -11.65
N LEU A 42 17.36 -0.74 -12.35
CA LEU A 42 16.71 0.40 -11.72
C LEU A 42 15.31 0.07 -11.18
N ASP A 43 15.03 0.38 -9.92
CA ASP A 43 13.66 0.35 -9.38
C ASP A 43 12.88 1.61 -9.81
N LEU A 44 12.20 1.51 -10.94
CA LEU A 44 11.34 2.57 -11.47
C LEU A 44 9.87 2.44 -11.00
N SER A 45 9.59 1.63 -9.98
CA SER A 45 8.21 1.33 -9.55
C SER A 45 7.42 2.57 -9.09
N LEU A 46 8.10 3.65 -8.68
CA LEU A 46 7.46 4.91 -8.29
C LEU A 46 7.23 5.88 -9.46
N LEU A 47 7.86 5.67 -10.62
CA LEU A 47 7.77 6.58 -11.77
C LEU A 47 6.42 6.44 -12.48
N THR A 48 5.67 7.54 -12.58
CA THR A 48 4.36 7.57 -13.24
C THR A 48 4.39 8.28 -14.59
N GLU A 49 5.26 9.27 -14.74
CA GLU A 49 5.42 10.03 -15.98
C GLU A 49 6.88 10.49 -16.13
N MET A 50 7.38 10.48 -17.36
CA MET A 50 8.67 11.09 -17.72
C MET A 50 8.50 11.86 -19.02
N LYS A 51 8.92 13.14 -19.02
CA LYS A 51 8.83 14.04 -20.16
C LYS A 51 10.16 14.72 -20.40
N ARG A 52 10.63 14.68 -21.65
CA ARG A 52 11.78 15.46 -22.10
C ARG A 52 11.30 16.62 -22.96
N SER A 53 11.62 17.85 -22.57
CA SER A 53 11.27 19.05 -23.33
C SER A 53 12.28 19.31 -24.44
N ALA A 54 11.91 20.18 -25.40
CA ALA A 54 12.75 20.53 -26.54
C ALA A 54 14.06 21.26 -26.15
N ASN A 55 14.10 21.90 -24.98
CA ASN A 55 15.30 22.52 -24.43
C ASN A 55 16.17 21.54 -23.60
N GLY A 56 15.84 20.25 -23.61
CA GLY A 56 16.61 19.20 -22.95
C GLY A 56 16.30 18.97 -21.47
N ALA A 57 15.43 19.77 -20.85
CA ALA A 57 15.01 19.51 -19.47
C ALA A 57 14.17 18.22 -19.39
N VAL A 58 14.31 17.50 -18.27
CA VAL A 58 13.51 16.31 -18.00
C VAL A 58 12.67 16.54 -16.76
N GLU A 59 11.37 16.33 -16.89
CA GLU A 59 10.39 16.35 -15.81
C GLU A 59 9.95 14.91 -15.53
N ILE A 60 9.94 14.52 -14.26
CA ILE A 60 9.40 13.24 -13.81
C ILE A 60 8.26 13.48 -12.83
N LYS A 61 7.28 12.57 -12.86
CA LYS A 61 6.28 12.46 -11.81
C LYS A 61 6.42 11.12 -11.12
N LEU A 62 6.20 11.16 -9.81
CA LEU A 62 6.27 10.00 -8.94
C LEU A 62 4.90 9.74 -8.32
N LEU A 63 4.67 8.51 -7.88
CA LEU A 63 3.52 8.17 -7.03
C LEU A 63 3.52 9.01 -5.74
N ASP A 64 2.31 9.36 -5.27
CA ASP A 64 2.15 9.89 -3.93
C ASP A 64 2.35 8.75 -2.92
N LYS A 65 3.50 8.77 -2.26
CA LYS A 65 3.88 7.75 -1.29
C LYS A 65 2.96 7.76 -0.05
N LEU A 66 2.39 8.91 0.30
CA LEU A 66 1.44 8.99 1.42
C LEU A 66 0.11 8.33 1.05
N GLU A 67 -0.34 8.45 -0.19
CA GLU A 67 -1.53 7.76 -0.70
C GLU A 67 -1.33 6.23 -0.65
N VAL A 68 -0.19 5.73 -1.15
CA VAL A 68 0.18 4.30 -1.08
C VAL A 68 0.15 3.77 0.35
N ILE A 69 0.71 4.52 1.30
CA ILE A 69 0.73 4.12 2.72
C ILE A 69 -0.68 4.11 3.33
N ARG A 70 -1.54 5.06 2.94
CA ARG A 70 -2.95 5.10 3.41
C ARG A 70 -3.71 3.87 2.93
N GLU A 71 -3.65 3.56 1.64
CA GLU A 71 -4.29 2.38 1.04
C GLU A 71 -3.79 1.07 1.68
N LEU A 72 -2.48 0.95 1.91
CA LEU A 72 -1.90 -0.21 2.58
C LEU A 72 -2.43 -0.38 4.02
N ASN A 73 -2.56 0.72 4.77
CA ASN A 73 -3.12 0.68 6.11
C ASN A 73 -4.60 0.30 6.11
N GLU A 74 -5.37 0.76 5.13
CA GLU A 74 -6.79 0.39 4.99
C GLU A 74 -6.95 -1.11 4.71
N LEU A 75 -6.14 -1.67 3.80
CA LEU A 75 -6.13 -3.11 3.54
C LEU A 75 -5.77 -3.91 4.79
N LYS A 76 -4.71 -3.51 5.52
CA LYS A 76 -4.29 -4.21 6.76
C LYS A 76 -5.36 -4.16 7.85
N ARG A 77 -6.12 -3.06 7.95
CA ARG A 77 -7.25 -2.94 8.89
C ARG A 77 -8.45 -3.79 8.49
N ALA A 78 -8.68 -3.97 7.18
CA ALA A 78 -9.72 -4.86 6.69
C ALA A 78 -9.39 -6.34 6.99
N GLU A 79 -8.10 -6.72 6.86
CA GLU A 79 -7.62 -8.07 7.15
C GLU A 79 -7.54 -8.39 8.65
N SER A 80 -7.17 -7.41 9.49
CA SER A 80 -7.05 -7.62 10.95
C SER A 80 -8.39 -7.93 11.62
N GLY A 81 -9.51 -7.67 10.94
CA GLY A 81 -10.84 -7.84 11.50
C GLY A 81 -11.06 -6.98 12.74
N GLU A 82 -10.25 -5.95 13.01
CA GLU A 82 -10.33 -5.11 14.21
C GLU A 82 -11.74 -4.52 14.40
N ALA A 83 -12.39 -4.14 13.30
CA ALA A 83 -13.78 -3.68 13.33
C ALA A 83 -14.76 -4.79 13.79
N ALA A 84 -14.55 -6.03 13.35
CA ALA A 84 -15.36 -7.18 13.75
C ALA A 84 -15.07 -7.61 15.20
N ALA A 85 -13.81 -7.57 15.63
CA ALA A 85 -13.38 -7.88 16.99
C ALA A 85 -13.94 -6.87 18.00
N ALA A 86 -13.84 -5.57 17.72
CA ALA A 86 -14.42 -4.53 18.57
C ALA A 86 -15.95 -4.69 18.70
N SER A 87 -16.65 -4.94 17.58
CA SER A 87 -18.10 -5.18 17.58
C SER A 87 -18.49 -6.39 18.44
N SER A 88 -17.74 -7.50 18.34
CA SER A 88 -18.01 -8.71 19.13
C SER A 88 -17.83 -8.50 20.64
N PHE A 89 -16.86 -7.65 21.03
CA PHE A 89 -16.60 -7.31 22.43
C PHE A 89 -17.74 -6.46 23.02
N TYR A 90 -18.19 -5.41 22.31
CA TYR A 90 -19.33 -4.60 22.75
C TYR A 90 -20.60 -5.44 22.85
N ALA A 91 -20.86 -6.31 21.87
CA ALA A 91 -22.01 -7.23 21.91
C ALA A 91 -21.95 -8.22 23.09
N ALA A 92 -20.75 -8.60 23.54
CA ALA A 92 -20.59 -9.43 24.73
C ALA A 92 -20.87 -8.66 26.02
N ILE A 93 -20.47 -7.38 26.11
CA ILE A 93 -20.79 -6.50 27.23
C ILE A 93 -22.29 -6.27 27.33
N ASP A 94 -22.98 -5.97 26.21
CA ASP A 94 -24.42 -5.76 26.19
C ASP A 94 -25.17 -7.00 26.70
N LYS A 95 -24.80 -8.20 26.21
CA LYS A 95 -25.38 -9.47 26.69
C LYS A 95 -25.09 -9.75 28.16
N ALA A 96 -23.94 -9.32 28.68
CA ALA A 96 -23.61 -9.45 30.09
C ALA A 96 -24.45 -8.51 30.95
N ALA A 97 -24.66 -7.28 30.50
CA ALA A 97 -25.52 -6.30 31.15
C ALA A 97 -26.98 -6.76 31.19
N ASP A 98 -27.51 -7.31 30.10
CA ASP A 98 -28.87 -7.88 30.05
C ASP A 98 -29.08 -9.00 31.07
N ARG A 99 -28.08 -9.88 31.24
CA ARG A 99 -28.13 -10.97 32.22
C ARG A 99 -28.10 -10.46 33.67
N LEU A 100 -27.30 -9.44 33.94
CA LEU A 100 -27.19 -8.82 35.26
C LEU A 100 -28.44 -7.97 35.61
N GLY A 101 -29.07 -7.34 34.61
CA GLY A 101 -30.30 -6.57 34.78
C GLY A 101 -31.55 -7.44 34.98
N GLY A 102 -31.53 -8.71 34.55
CA GLY A 102 -32.64 -9.65 34.70
C GLY A 102 -32.79 -10.28 36.09
N GLU A 103 -31.77 -10.22 36.95
CA GLU A 103 -31.82 -10.80 38.31
C GLU A 103 -32.45 -9.87 39.36
N ALA A 104 -32.82 -8.63 39.00
CA ALA A 104 -33.37 -7.65 39.95
C ALA A 104 -34.88 -7.80 40.21
N HIS A 105 -35.55 -8.84 39.69
CA HIS A 105 -37.00 -9.00 39.88
C HIS A 105 -37.42 -10.45 40.15
N GLU A 106 -37.00 -10.99 41.29
CA GLU A 106 -37.72 -12.08 41.99
C GLU A 106 -37.36 -12.06 43.48
N VAL A 107 -38.04 -11.19 44.25
CA VAL A 107 -38.28 -11.35 45.70
C VAL A 107 -39.65 -10.78 46.03
#